data_AF-A0A6B4PMX9-F1
#
_entry.id   AF-A0A6B4PMX9-F1
#
_cell.length_a   1.000
_cell.length_b   1.000
_cell.length_c   1.000
_cell.angle_alpha   90.00
_cell.angle_beta   90.00
_cell.angle_gamma   90.00
#
_symmetry.space_group_name_H-M   'P 1'
#
loop_
_entity.id
_entity.type
_entity.pdbx_description
1 polymer ?
#
loop_
_entity_poly.entity_id
_entity_poly.type
_entity_poly.pdbx_seq_one_letter_code
_entity_poly.pdbx_strand_id
1 'polypeptide(L)' 'MAKCRSGFIHEYDIVEDPMADDTVWNFVNDYLSGDVSKEIFWQLAKFKHPTHQISFHTLKALDCLKFERGEIINE' A
#
# COMPACT_ATOMS: atom_id res chain seq x y z
N MET A 1 14.46 -10.31 1.66
CA MET A 1 13.00 -10.13 1.82
C MET A 1 12.76 -9.32 3.09
N ALA A 2 11.81 -8.39 3.08
CA ALA A 2 11.43 -7.63 4.28
C ALA A 2 10.78 -8.56 5.31
N LYS A 3 11.17 -8.47 6.58
CA LYS A 3 10.68 -9.36 7.66
C LYS A 3 9.16 -9.31 7.83
N CYS A 4 8.53 -8.17 7.51
CA CYS A 4 7.07 -8.00 7.58
C CYS A 4 6.31 -8.95 6.63
N ARG A 5 6.82 -9.19 5.41
CA ARG A 5 6.20 -10.09 4.42
C ARG A 5 6.42 -11.58 4.72
N SER A 6 7.32 -11.89 5.64
CA SER A 6 7.60 -13.27 6.08
C SER A 6 6.80 -13.66 7.33
N GLY A 7 5.86 -12.82 7.80
CA GLY A 7 4.97 -13.13 8.92
C GLY A 7 5.64 -13.11 10.29
N PHE A 8 6.79 -12.45 10.43
CA PHE A 8 7.43 -12.29 11.73
C PHE A 8 6.59 -11.36 12.62
N ILE A 9 6.44 -11.75 13.89
CA ILE A 9 5.79 -10.92 14.90
C ILE A 9 6.68 -9.69 15.16
N HIS A 10 6.05 -8.52 15.23
CA HIS A 10 6.69 -7.28 15.62
C HIS A 10 5.97 -6.63 16.80
N GLU A 11 6.68 -5.79 17.54
CA GLU A 11 6.14 -5.05 18.69
C GLU A 11 5.76 -3.60 18.35
N TYR A 12 5.81 -3.22 17.07
CA TYR A 12 5.43 -1.87 16.63
C TYR A 12 3.93 -1.59 16.83
N ASP A 13 3.63 -0.41 17.37
CA ASP A 13 2.27 0.10 17.58
C ASP A 13 1.59 0.54 16.27
N ILE A 14 2.36 1.11 15.32
CA ILE A 14 1.90 1.59 14.02
C ILE A 14 2.85 1.08 12.95
N VAL A 15 2.29 0.53 11.87
CA VAL A 15 3.05 0.11 10.69
C VAL A 15 2.54 0.90 9.49
N GLU A 16 3.47 1.56 8.79
CA GLU A 16 3.21 2.24 7.52
C GLU A 16 3.87 1.43 6.40
N ASP A 17 3.06 1.03 5.42
CA ASP A 17 3.53 0.31 4.25
C ASP A 17 2.98 0.99 2.99
N PRO A 18 3.73 0.99 1.87
CA PRO A 18 3.13 1.32 0.59
C PRO A 18 2.03 0.30 0.32
N MET A 19 0.80 0.78 0.12
CA MET A 19 -0.32 -0.09 -0.22
C MET A 19 0.08 -0.86 -1.46
N ALA A 20 0.14 -2.19 -1.32
CA ALA A 20 0.54 -3.06 -2.41
C ALA A 20 -0.51 -2.90 -3.50
N ASP A 21 -0.11 -2.26 -4.59
CA ASP A 21 -0.99 -2.06 -5.70
C ASP A 21 -0.98 -3.30 -6.58
N ASP A 22 -2.00 -4.15 -6.44
CA ASP A 22 -2.12 -5.40 -7.18
C ASP A 22 -2.03 -5.17 -8.70
N THR A 23 -2.49 -4.01 -9.19
CA THR A 23 -2.36 -3.65 -10.60
C THR A 23 -0.91 -3.35 -11.01
N VAL A 24 -0.09 -2.74 -10.15
CA VAL A 24 1.37 -2.61 -10.42
C VAL A 24 2.05 -3.97 -10.38
N TRP A 25 1.67 -4.85 -9.45
CA TRP A 25 2.21 -6.20 -9.39
C TRP A 25 1.88 -7.02 -10.65
N ASN A 26 0.67 -6.89 -11.18
CA ASN A 26 0.28 -7.49 -12.45
C ASN A 26 1.15 -6.96 -13.61
N PHE A 27 1.36 -5.65 -13.72
CA PHE A 27 2.24 -5.10 -14.76
C PHE A 27 3.71 -5.58 -14.65
N VAL A 28 4.22 -5.76 -13.43
CA VAL A 28 5.55 -6.34 -13.22
C VAL A 28 5.58 -7.79 -13.68
N ASN A 29 4.56 -8.59 -13.35
CA ASN A 29 4.46 -9.98 -13.81
C ASN A 29 4.30 -10.09 -15.33
N ASP A 30 3.51 -9.22 -15.95
CA ASP A 30 3.31 -9.19 -17.41
C ASP A 30 4.62 -8.79 -18.13
N TYR A 31 5.39 -7.86 -17.58
CA TYR A 31 6.72 -7.51 -18.09
C TYR A 31 7.71 -8.68 -17.95
N LEU A 32 7.71 -9.38 -16.81
CA LEU A 32 8.56 -10.55 -16.58
C LEU A 32 8.15 -11.75 -17.47
N SER A 33 6.86 -11.86 -17.80
CA SER A 33 6.31 -12.88 -18.70
C SER A 33 6.51 -12.55 -20.18
N GLY A 34 6.90 -11.30 -20.49
CA GLY A 34 7.17 -10.83 -21.85
C GLY A 34 5.93 -10.28 -22.59
N ASP A 35 4.80 -10.17 -21.91
CA ASP A 35 3.53 -9.70 -22.48
C ASP A 35 3.49 -8.16 -22.65
N VAL A 36 4.33 -7.44 -21.90
CA VAL A 36 4.41 -5.97 -21.91
C VAL A 36 5.85 -5.51 -22.12
N SER A 37 6.06 -4.50 -22.97
CA SER A 37 7.38 -3.91 -23.21
C SER A 37 7.81 -2.97 -22.07
N LYS A 38 9.13 -2.74 -21.94
CA LYS A 38 9.71 -1.88 -20.91
C LYS A 38 9.16 -0.45 -20.96
N GLU A 39 8.86 0.05 -22.17
CA GLU A 39 8.35 1.39 -22.40
C GLU A 39 6.93 1.57 -21.86
N ILE A 40 6.06 0.57 -22.06
CA ILE A 40 4.69 0.58 -21.56
C ILE A 40 4.68 0.52 -20.02
N PHE A 41 5.55 -0.31 -19.43
CA PHE A 41 5.72 -0.39 -17.98
C PHE A 41 6.04 0.99 -17.36
N TRP A 42 7.00 1.73 -17.93
CA TRP A 42 7.37 3.05 -17.41
C TRP A 42 6.28 4.11 -17.56
N GLN A 43 5.45 4.02 -18.60
CA GLN A 43 4.31 4.93 -18.74
C GLN A 43 3.26 4.65 -17.65
N LEU A 44 2.93 3.39 -17.40
CA LEU A 44 1.97 3.01 -16.36
C LEU A 44 2.47 3.36 -14.94
N ALA A 45 3.76 3.17 -14.69
CA ALA A 45 4.38 3.50 -13.41
C ALA A 45 4.35 5.01 -13.09
N LYS A 46 4.44 5.88 -14.12
CA LYS A 46 4.43 7.34 -13.93
C LYS A 46 3.11 7.90 -13.40
N PHE A 47 1.99 7.21 -13.63
CA PHE A 47 0.66 7.68 -13.21
C PHE A 47 0.22 7.15 -11.84
N LYS A 48 1.00 6.25 -11.22
CA LYS A 48 0.69 5.71 -9.89
C LYS A 48 1.32 6.57 -8.82
N HIS A 49 0.48 7.25 -8.02
CA HIS A 49 0.91 7.85 -6.77
C HIS A 49 0.94 6.78 -5.68
N PRO A 50 2.04 6.63 -4.90
CA PRO A 50 2.08 5.70 -3.80
C PRO A 50 1.00 6.10 -2.79
N THR A 51 0.05 5.21 -2.56
CA THR A 51 -0.88 5.32 -1.45
C THR A 51 -0.25 4.60 -0.27
N HIS A 52 -0.10 5.31 0.85
CA HIS A 52 0.47 4.73 2.06
C HIS A 52 -0.69 4.11 2.86
N GLN A 53 -0.55 2.84 3.20
CA GLN A 53 -1.45 2.15 4.13
C GLN A 53 -0.87 2.26 5.53
N ILE A 54 -1.71 2.61 6.50
CA ILE A 54 -1.33 2.67 7.91
C ILE A 54 -2.15 1.62 8.66
N SER A 55 -1.47 0.76 9.42
CA SER A 55 -2.05 -0.25 10.29
C SER A 55 -1.77 0.11 11.75
N PHE A 56 -2.81 0.12 12.59
CA PHE A 56 -2.72 0.38 14.03
C PHE A 56 -2.83 -0.95 14.79
N HIS A 57 -1.84 -1.28 15.60
CA HIS A 57 -1.71 -2.58 16.27
C HIS A 57 -2.01 -2.51 17.77
N THR A 58 -2.16 -1.32 18.35
CA THR A 58 -2.54 -1.11 19.77
C THR A 58 -3.56 0.01 19.94
N LEU A 59 -4.29 0.00 21.05
CA LEU A 59 -5.26 1.07 21.37
C LEU A 59 -4.58 2.43 21.57
N LYS A 60 -3.39 2.44 22.20
CA LYS A 60 -2.57 3.65 22.38
C LYS A 60 -2.21 4.31 21.05
N ALA A 61 -2.06 3.51 19.99
CA ALA A 61 -1.78 4.03 18.66
C ALA A 61 -2.93 4.89 18.13
N LEU A 62 -4.17 4.65 18.53
CA LEU A 62 -5.32 5.46 18.13
C LEU A 62 -5.35 6.82 18.82
N ASP A 63 -4.69 6.98 19.97
CA ASP A 63 -4.64 8.26 20.71
C ASP A 63 -3.91 9.37 19.92
N CYS A 64 -3.13 9.01 18.90
CA CYS A 64 -2.49 10.00 18.02
C CYS A 64 -3.44 10.58 16.96
N LEU A 65 -4.60 9.94 16.74
CA LEU A 65 -5.59 10.38 15.76
C LEU A 65 -6.40 11.55 16.32
N LYS A 66 -6.61 12.56 15.48
CA LYS A 66 -7.53 13.65 15.77
C LYS A 66 -8.69 13.55 14.81
N PHE A 67 -9.90 13.49 15.35
CA PHE A 67 -11.10 13.56 14.53
C PHE A 67 -11.12 14.91 13.80
N GLU A 68 -11.20 14.86 12.47
CA GLU A 68 -11.24 16.05 11.63
C GLU A 68 -12.68 16.36 11.19
N ARG A 69 -13.35 15.40 10.54
CA ARG A 69 -14.72 15.55 10.03
C ARG A 69 -15.35 14.18 9.74
N GLY A 70 -16.68 14.15 9.64
CA GLY A 70 -17.45 13.02 9.11
C GLY A 70 -18.40 13.52 8.03
N GLU A 71 -18.64 12.71 7.00
CA GLU A 71 -19.53 13.03 5.89
C GLU A 71 -20.79 12.16 6.00
N ILE A 72 -21.97 12.74 5.73
CA ILE A 72 -23.22 11.98 5.65
C ILE A 72 -23.34 11.47 4.22
N ILE A 73 -23.30 10.14 4.04
CA ILE A 73 -23.52 9.50 2.75
C ILE A 73 -25.03 9.40 2.56
N ASN A 74 -25.58 10.20 1.65
CA ASN A 74 -26.96 10.03 1.20
C ASN A 74 -26.95 9.02 0.05
N GLU A 75 -27.67 7.91 0.22
CA GLU A 75 -27.91 6.88 -0.83
C GLU A 75 -28.76 7.42 -1.98
#